data_AF-A0A6A3CAY5-F1
#
_entry.id   AF-A0A6A3CAY5-F1
#
_cell.length_a   1.000
_cell.length_b   1.000
_cell.length_c   1.000
_cell.angle_alpha   90.00
_cell.angle_beta   90.00
_cell.angle_gamma   90.00
#
_symmetry.space_group_name_H-M   'P 1'
#
loop_
_entity.id
_entity.type
_entity.pdbx_description
1 polymer ?
#
loop_
_entity_poly.entity_id
_entity_poly.type
_entity_poly.pdbx_seq_one_letter_code
_entity_poly.pdbx_strand_id
1 'polypeptide(L)' 'MSDKADEKKRFFAPISLLNHHSFQKLPSEAEEEYGFNHPMGALTIPCGEDAFLDLICSFQSS' A
#
# COMPACT_ATOMS: atom_id res chain seq x y z
N MET A 1 -1.59 5.85 -30.73
CA MET A 1 -1.73 4.87 -29.64
C MET A 1 -1.47 5.67 -28.37
N SER A 2 -2.51 6.10 -27.66
CA SER A 2 -2.30 6.90 -26.44
C SER A 2 -1.86 5.94 -25.36
N ASP A 3 -0.57 5.93 -25.04
CA ASP A 3 -0.06 5.33 -23.82
C ASP A 3 -0.78 6.01 -22.66
N LYS A 4 -1.81 5.34 -22.14
CA LYS A 4 -2.46 5.73 -20.90
C LYS A 4 -1.47 5.35 -19.82
N ALA A 5 -0.47 6.20 -19.61
CA ALA A 5 0.44 6.06 -18.49
C ALA A 5 -0.44 5.99 -17.25
N ASP A 6 -0.47 4.81 -16.64
CA ASP A 6 -1.14 4.56 -15.37
C ASP A 6 -0.67 5.66 -14.40
N GLU A 7 -1.56 6.61 -14.11
CA GLU A 7 -1.20 7.83 -13.40
C GLU A 7 -0.94 7.45 -11.95
N LYS A 8 0.33 7.23 -11.61
CA LYS A 8 0.74 6.84 -10.26
C LYS A 8 0.37 7.96 -9.29
N LYS A 9 -0.66 7.73 -8.48
CA LYS A 9 -1.04 8.61 -7.38
C LYS A 9 -0.18 8.33 -6.16
N ARG A 10 0.10 9.39 -5.40
CA ARG A 10 0.78 9.30 -4.10
C ARG A 10 -0.19 9.76 -3.02
N PHE A 11 -0.29 8.96 -1.97
CA PHE A 11 -1.10 9.27 -0.80
C PHE A 11 -0.20 9.50 0.40
N PHE A 12 -0.56 10.46 1.24
CA PHE A 12 0.08 10.68 2.52
C PHE A 12 -0.71 9.94 3.58
N ALA A 13 -0.04 9.03 4.29
CA ALA A 13 -0.61 8.28 5.39
C ALA A 13 0.13 8.62 6.70
N PRO A 14 -0.56 8.70 7.84
CA PRO A 14 0.09 8.80 9.14
C PRO A 14 1.00 7.61 9.40
N ILE A 15 2.16 7.84 10.03
CA ILE A 15 3.09 6.75 10.41
C ILE A 15 2.42 5.75 11.38
N SER A 16 1.45 6.20 12.18
CA SER A 16 0.67 5.34 13.07
C SER A 16 -0.08 4.22 12.35
N LEU A 17 -0.37 4.37 11.05
CA LEU A 17 -0.96 3.34 10.21
C LEU A 17 -0.09 2.07 10.18
N LEU A 18 1.24 2.21 10.20
CA LEU A 18 2.18 1.09 10.18
C LEU A 18 2.07 0.20 11.42
N ASN A 19 1.54 0.73 12.52
CA ASN A 19 1.32 0.00 13.76
C ASN A 19 -0.05 -0.69 13.81
N HIS A 20 -0.92 -0.46 12.82
CA HIS A 20 -2.22 -1.11 12.80
C HIS A 20 -2.11 -2.57 12.36
N HIS A 21 -2.80 -3.47 13.05
CA HIS A 21 -2.76 -4.91 12.77
C HIS A 21 -3.14 -5.24 11.33
N SER A 22 -4.14 -4.54 10.75
CA SER A 22 -4.53 -4.75 9.34
C SER A 22 -3.44 -4.32 8.38
N PHE A 23 -2.69 -3.26 8.70
CA PHE A 23 -1.58 -2.84 7.86
C PHE A 23 -0.41 -3.81 7.98
N GLN A 24 -0.05 -4.26 9.19
CA GLN A 24 1.08 -5.20 9.38
C GLN A 24 0.91 -6.54 8.67
N LYS A 25 -0.33 -6.96 8.43
CA LYS A 25 -0.63 -8.17 7.65
C LYS A 25 -0.25 -8.02 6.17
N LEU A 26 -0.39 -6.82 5.62
CA LEU A 26 -0.17 -6.54 4.20
C LEU A 26 1.30 -6.71 3.75
N PRO A 27 2.33 -6.22 4.47
CA PRO A 27 3.72 -6.53 4.17
C PRO A 27 4.06 -8.01 4.28
N SER A 28 3.46 -8.73 5.23
CA SER A 28 3.71 -10.17 5.37
C SER A 28 3.14 -10.95 4.18
N GLU A 29 1.94 -10.59 3.72
CA GLU A 29 1.33 -11.20 2.53
C GLU A 29 2.10 -10.84 1.25
N ALA A 30 2.55 -9.59 1.14
CA ALA A 30 3.39 -9.14 0.04
C ALA A 30 4.74 -9.88 0.00
N GLU A 31 5.35 -10.13 1.15
CA GLU A 31 6.58 -10.91 1.25
C GLU A 31 6.36 -12.36 0.79
N GLU A 32 5.25 -12.98 1.19
CA GLU A 32 4.93 -14.36 0.77
C GLU A 32 4.69 -14.45 -0.75
N GLU A 33 4.02 -13.46 -1.34
CA GLU A 33 3.68 -13.46 -2.77
C GLU A 33 4.84 -13.03 -3.68
N TYR A 34 5.60 -11.99 -3.29
CA TYR A 34 6.61 -11.38 -4.15
C TYR A 34 8.07 -11.62 -3.68
N GLY A 35 8.27 -12.13 -2.46
CA GLY A 35 9.59 -12.35 -1.86
C GLY A 35 10.33 -11.06 -1.50
N PHE A 36 11.49 -11.19 -0.85
CA PHE A 36 12.29 -10.03 -0.41
C PHE A 36 13.09 -9.33 -1.52
N ASN A 37 13.11 -9.88 -2.73
CA ASN A 37 14.01 -9.40 -3.77
C ASN A 37 13.38 -8.23 -4.54
N HIS A 38 13.27 -7.09 -3.86
CA HIS A 38 12.72 -5.85 -4.42
C HIS A 38 13.85 -4.89 -4.80
N PRO A 39 14.30 -4.86 -6.07
CA PRO A 39 15.44 -4.04 -6.51
C PRO A 39 15.22 -2.52 -6.34
N MET A 40 13.97 -2.07 -6.19
CA MET A 40 13.63 -0.66 -5.96
C MET A 40 13.48 -0.28 -4.48
N GLY A 41 13.60 -1.23 -3.54
CA GLY A 41 13.39 -0.99 -2.11
C GLY A 41 11.96 -0.57 -1.75
N ALA A 42 11.03 -0.64 -2.71
CA ALA A 42 9.62 -0.35 -2.53
C ALA A 42 8.85 -1.64 -2.33
N LEU A 43 7.94 -1.65 -1.36
CA LEU A 43 7.02 -2.75 -1.11
C LEU A 43 5.79 -2.60 -1.99
N THR A 44 5.41 -3.68 -2.68
CA THR A 44 4.14 -3.74 -3.41
C THR A 44 3.11 -4.39 -2.52
N ILE A 45 2.02 -3.68 -2.22
CA ILE A 45 0.95 -4.21 -1.41
C ILE A 45 -0.13 -4.82 -2.32
N PRO A 46 -0.51 -6.10 -2.16
CA PRO A 46 -1.54 -6.74 -2.98
C PRO A 46 -2.95 -6.32 -2.51
N CYS A 47 -3.29 -5.04 -2.68
CA CYS A 47 -4.63 -4.52 -2.38
C CYS A 47 -5.11 -3.53 -3.45
N GLY A 48 -6.43 -3.40 -3.60
CA GLY A 48 -7.03 -2.37 -4.44
C GLY A 48 -6.76 -0.96 -3.90
N GLU A 49 -6.73 0.04 -4.79
CA GLU A 49 -6.56 1.46 -4.42
C GLU A 49 -7.70 1.92 -3.48
N ASP A 50 -8.93 1.47 -3.74
CA ASP A 50 -10.12 1.72 -2.93
C ASP A 50 -9.98 1.17 -1.51
N ALA A 51 -9.58 -0.10 -1.37
CA ALA A 51 -9.35 -0.72 -0.07
C ALA A 51 -8.23 -0.02 0.72
N PHE A 52 -7.18 0.41 0.03
CA PHE A 52 -6.09 1.16 0.63
C PHE A 52 -6.53 2.55 1.12
N LEU A 53 -7.37 3.23 0.33
CA LEU A 53 -7.92 4.53 0.69
C LEU A 53 -8.90 4.45 1.86
N ASP A 54 -9.79 3.46 1.88
CA ASP A 54 -10.70 3.23 2.99
C ASP A 54 -9.95 2.99 4.30
N LEU A 55 -8.85 2.23 4.22
CA LEU A 55 -7.94 2.04 5.34
C LEU A 55 -7.40 3.40 5.79
N ILE A 56 -6.74 4.18 4.92
CA ILE A 56 -6.16 5.48 5.29
C ILE A 56 -7.21 6.45 5.87
N CYS A 57 -8.38 6.58 5.23
CA CYS A 57 -9.47 7.46 5.66
C CYS A 57 -9.99 7.11 7.05
N SER A 58 -10.07 5.82 7.38
CA SER A 58 -10.46 5.36 8.72
C SER A 58 -9.49 5.82 9.82
N PHE A 59 -8.20 6.00 9.50
CA PHE A 59 -7.19 6.46 10.46
C PHE A 59 -7.04 7.97 10.55
N GLN A 60 -7.41 8.72 9.51
CA GLN A 60 -7.33 10.19 9.54
C GLN A 60 -8.51 10.85 10.26
N SER A 61 -9.55 10.10 10.60
CA SER A 61 -10.77 10.61 11.23
C SER A 61 -10.77 10.53 12.76
N SER A 62 -9.64 10.20 13.40
CA SER A 62 -9.48 10.11 14.87
C SER A 62 -8.51 11.14 15.42
#